data_AF-A0A947HHX8-F1
#
_entry.id   AF-A0A947HHX8-F1
#
_cell.length_a   1.000
_cell.length_b   1.000
_cell.length_c   1.000
_cell.angle_alpha   90.00
_cell.angle_beta   90.00
_cell.angle_gamma   90.00
#
_symmetry.space_group_name_H-M   'P 1'
#
loop_
_entity.id
_entity.type
_entity.pdbx_description
1 polymer ?
#
loop_
_entity_poly.entity_id
_entity_poly.type
_entity_poly.pdbx_seq_one_letter_code
_entity_poly.pdbx_strand_id
1 'polypeptide(L)'
;TSNLASDIIMKACSGPELPDVDDLVAQIRPVLSAHFKPALLARMTIIPYYPIGASVMADIVRLKLKSLGRRLMKSHKMELVLSDHVIRGIASLCTEAETGARNIDQLMNQALLPRISQKILTQMAEGVLPKQLVVGIDPEGYFTFEFSDGEATAA
;
A
#
# COMPACT_ATOMS: atom_id res chain seq x y z
N THR A 1 9.86 9.42 -16.65
CA THR A 1 8.46 9.30 -16.21
C THR A 1 7.93 10.70 -15.91
N SER A 2 6.63 10.95 -16.08
CA SER A 2 6.02 12.27 -15.90
C SER A 2 4.58 12.15 -15.39
N ASN A 3 4.12 13.14 -14.62
CA ASN A 3 2.77 13.21 -14.05
C ASN A 3 1.90 14.27 -14.75
N LEU A 4 2.31 14.77 -15.93
CA LEU A 4 1.69 15.92 -16.60
C LEU A 4 0.17 15.77 -16.84
N ALA A 5 -0.31 14.55 -17.08
CA ALA A 5 -1.72 14.28 -17.39
C ALA A 5 -2.40 13.40 -16.32
N SER A 6 -1.86 13.36 -15.10
CA SER A 6 -2.37 12.50 -14.03
C SER A 6 -3.86 12.73 -13.76
N ASP A 7 -4.33 13.97 -13.71
CA ASP A 7 -5.74 14.28 -13.42
C ASP A 7 -6.68 13.78 -14.52
N ILE A 8 -6.26 13.87 -15.78
CA ILE A 8 -7.03 13.34 -16.92
C ILE A 8 -7.09 11.82 -16.85
N ILE A 9 -5.96 11.17 -16.53
CA ILE A 9 -5.91 9.71 -16.38
C ILE A 9 -6.80 9.25 -15.23
N MET A 10 -6.73 9.90 -14.07
CA MET A 10 -7.58 9.56 -12.92
C MET A 10 -9.06 9.74 -13.26
N LYS A 11 -9.43 10.83 -13.92
CA LYS A 11 -10.82 11.10 -14.33
C LYS A 11 -11.32 10.10 -15.38
N ALA A 12 -10.48 9.72 -16.35
CA ALA A 12 -10.86 8.74 -17.37
C ALA A 12 -11.05 7.34 -16.77
N CYS A 13 -10.37 7.02 -15.67
CA CYS A 13 -10.42 5.72 -15.01
C CYS A 13 -11.39 5.66 -13.81
N SER A 14 -12.20 6.70 -13.56
CA SER A 14 -13.18 6.70 -12.48
C SER A 14 -14.48 5.97 -12.83
N GLY A 15 -14.65 5.61 -14.10
CA GLY A 15 -15.77 4.79 -14.58
C GLY A 15 -15.68 3.32 -14.15
N PRO A 16 -16.76 2.55 -14.38
CA PRO A 16 -16.82 1.13 -14.03
C PRO A 16 -15.86 0.26 -14.86
N GLU A 17 -15.47 0.70 -16.05
CA GLU A 17 -14.53 0.03 -16.94
C GLU A 17 -13.33 0.94 -17.22
N LEU A 18 -12.15 0.32 -17.31
CA LEU A 18 -10.94 1.04 -17.68
C LEU A 18 -10.97 1.35 -19.18
N PRO A 19 -10.61 2.57 -19.61
CA PRO A 19 -10.54 2.93 -21.01
C PRO A 19 -9.42 2.14 -21.70
N ASP A 20 -9.59 1.89 -23.00
CA ASP A 20 -8.51 1.34 -23.82
C ASP A 20 -7.28 2.28 -23.80
N VAL A 21 -6.09 1.69 -23.99
CA VAL A 21 -4.83 2.43 -23.93
C VAL A 21 -4.79 3.50 -25.02
N ASP A 22 -5.26 3.21 -26.24
CA ASP A 22 -5.21 4.17 -27.35
C ASP A 22 -6.16 5.36 -27.11
N ASP A 23 -7.34 5.09 -26.56
CA ASP A 23 -8.30 6.13 -26.15
C ASP A 23 -7.73 7.02 -25.05
N LEU A 24 -7.06 6.42 -24.06
CA LEU A 24 -6.42 7.17 -22.99
C LEU A 24 -5.25 8.01 -23.50
N VAL A 25 -4.45 7.47 -24.43
CA VAL A 25 -3.36 8.20 -25.09
C VAL A 25 -3.91 9.39 -25.88
N ALA A 26 -5.01 9.21 -26.62
CA ALA A 26 -5.66 10.29 -27.36
C ALA A 26 -6.11 11.43 -26.43
N GLN A 27 -6.67 11.11 -25.26
CA GLN A 27 -7.11 12.10 -24.26
C GLN A 27 -5.95 12.89 -23.64
N ILE A 28 -4.80 12.27 -23.37
CA ILE A 28 -3.65 12.96 -22.74
C ILE A 28 -2.73 13.67 -23.76
N ARG A 29 -2.82 13.32 -25.04
CA ARG A 29 -1.96 13.88 -26.11
C ARG A 29 -1.97 15.41 -26.21
N PRO A 30 -3.08 16.14 -26.00
CA PRO A 30 -3.08 17.60 -25.98
C PRO A 30 -2.17 18.18 -24.90
N VAL A 31 -2.22 17.63 -23.68
CA VAL A 31 -1.37 18.06 -22.55
C VAL A 31 0.11 17.79 -22.84
N LEU A 32 0.41 16.61 -23.39
CA LEU A 32 1.78 16.27 -23.76
C LEU A 32 2.31 17.16 -24.88
N SER A 33 1.48 17.50 -25.88
CA SER A 33 1.86 18.36 -27.02
C SER A 33 2.04 19.83 -26.61
N ALA A 34 1.32 20.29 -25.60
CA ALA A 34 1.50 21.63 -25.03
C ALA A 34 2.83 21.76 -24.26
N HIS A 35 3.33 20.65 -23.70
CA HIS A 35 4.56 20.65 -22.90
C HIS A 35 5.82 20.27 -23.69
N PHE A 36 5.73 19.25 -24.56
CA PHE A 36 6.87 18.73 -25.32
C PHE A 36 6.89 19.25 -26.76
N LYS A 37 8.10 19.54 -27.27
CA LYS A 37 8.27 19.90 -28.69
C LYS A 37 7.80 18.73 -29.59
N PRO A 38 7.11 19.01 -30.71
CA PRO A 38 6.58 17.96 -31.59
C PRO A 38 7.63 16.93 -32.05
N ALA A 39 8.85 17.38 -32.36
CA ALA A 39 9.94 16.52 -32.81
C ALA A 39 10.43 15.52 -31.74
N LEU A 40 10.24 15.83 -30.45
CA LEU A 40 10.56 14.93 -29.35
C LEU A 40 9.41 13.95 -29.14
N LEU A 41 8.17 14.46 -29.06
CA LEU A 41 6.98 13.64 -28.82
C LEU A 41 6.79 12.59 -29.92
N ALA A 42 7.09 12.92 -31.18
CA ALA A 42 7.03 11.99 -32.31
C ALA A 42 8.03 10.82 -32.24
N ARG A 43 9.08 10.92 -31.41
CA ARG A 43 10.08 9.86 -31.20
C ARG A 43 9.87 9.09 -29.90
N MET A 44 8.84 9.44 -29.12
CA MET A 44 8.54 8.80 -27.84
C MET A 44 7.41 7.78 -27.99
N THR A 45 7.51 6.69 -27.24
CA THR A 45 6.39 5.77 -27.00
C THR A 45 5.69 6.21 -25.71
N ILE A 46 4.41 6.55 -25.81
CA ILE A 46 3.60 6.98 -24.67
C ILE A 46 3.05 5.72 -24.00
N ILE A 47 3.33 5.56 -22.70
CA ILE A 47 2.82 4.45 -21.89
C ILE A 47 2.07 5.07 -20.70
N PRO A 48 0.72 5.17 -20.76
CA PRO A 48 -0.06 5.63 -19.63
C PRO A 48 -0.10 4.58 -18.51
N TYR A 49 -0.11 5.04 -17.26
CA TYR A 49 -0.23 4.17 -16.08
C TYR A 49 -1.62 4.35 -15.47
N TYR A 50 -2.37 3.25 -15.37
CA TYR A 50 -3.68 3.26 -14.72
C TYR A 50 -3.56 3.51 -13.20
N PRO A 51 -4.57 4.14 -12.58
CA PRO A 51 -4.68 4.17 -11.13
C PRO A 51 -4.72 2.76 -10.54
N ILE A 52 -4.19 2.61 -9.33
CA ILE A 52 -4.17 1.32 -8.64
C ILE A 52 -5.55 1.06 -8.06
N GLY A 53 -6.21 0.01 -8.55
CA GLY A 53 -7.49 -0.46 -8.00
C GLY A 53 -7.34 -1.09 -6.61
N ALA A 54 -8.44 -1.17 -5.87
CA ALA A 54 -8.47 -1.66 -4.49
C ALA A 54 -7.92 -3.09 -4.31
N SER A 55 -8.18 -4.00 -5.26
CA SER A 55 -7.68 -5.37 -5.23
C SER A 55 -6.15 -5.43 -5.35
N VAL A 56 -5.60 -4.70 -6.32
CA VAL A 56 -4.15 -4.58 -6.52
C VAL A 56 -3.50 -3.88 -5.33
N MET A 57 -4.15 -2.86 -4.74
CA MET A 57 -3.68 -2.22 -3.52
C MET A 57 -3.56 -3.23 -2.37
N ALA A 58 -4.56 -4.10 -2.18
CA ALA A 58 -4.52 -5.15 -1.16
C ALA A 58 -3.35 -6.12 -1.38
N ASP A 59 -3.03 -6.47 -2.63
CA ASP A 59 -1.87 -7.30 -2.94
C ASP A 59 -0.54 -6.59 -2.63
N ILE A 60 -0.43 -5.30 -2.93
CA ILE A 60 0.73 -4.48 -2.56
C ILE A 60 0.88 -4.42 -1.04
N VAL A 61 -0.22 -4.24 -0.30
CA VAL A 61 -0.25 -4.28 1.17
C VAL A 61 0.26 -5.62 1.68
N ARG A 62 -0.27 -6.73 1.16
CA ARG A 62 0.16 -8.08 1.52
C ARG A 62 1.66 -8.29 1.28
N LEU A 63 2.20 -7.82 0.15
CA LEU A 63 3.63 -7.93 -0.16
C LEU A 63 4.50 -7.14 0.82
N LYS A 64 4.10 -5.91 1.17
CA LYS A 64 4.84 -5.09 2.15
C LYS A 64 4.80 -5.68 3.55
N LEU A 65 3.63 -6.14 4.00
CA LEU A 65 3.47 -6.79 5.30
C LEU A 65 4.24 -8.11 5.39
N LYS A 66 4.28 -8.91 4.31
CA LYS A 66 5.13 -10.11 4.24
C LYS A 66 6.61 -9.76 4.38
N SER A 67 7.05 -8.65 3.79
CA SER A 67 8.42 -8.15 3.96
C SER A 67 8.71 -7.76 5.41
N LEU A 68 7.75 -7.10 6.09
CA LEU A 68 7.84 -6.79 7.50
C LEU A 68 7.92 -8.06 8.36
N GLY A 69 7.04 -9.04 8.13
CA GLY A 69 7.06 -10.32 8.86
C GLY A 69 8.40 -11.04 8.73
N ARG A 70 9.00 -11.05 7.54
CA ARG A 70 10.37 -11.60 7.34
C ARG A 70 11.42 -10.86 8.18
N ARG A 71 11.33 -9.53 8.28
CA ARG A 71 12.25 -8.73 9.11
C ARG A 71 12.06 -9.04 10.59
N LEU A 72 10.82 -9.12 11.07
CA LEU A 72 10.52 -9.47 12.47
C LEU A 72 11.03 -10.88 12.82
N MET A 73 10.78 -11.85 11.95
CA MET A 73 11.27 -13.22 12.15
C MET A 73 12.80 -13.28 12.17
N LYS A 74 13.47 -12.53 11.28
CA LYS A 74 14.94 -12.50 11.24
C LYS A 74 15.55 -11.85 12.48
N SER A 75 15.01 -10.71 12.91
CA SER A 75 15.60 -9.88 13.99
C SER A 75 15.19 -10.33 15.39
N HIS A 76 13.97 -10.82 15.57
CA HIS A 76 13.38 -11.07 16.89
C HIS A 76 12.80 -12.49 17.06
N LYS A 77 12.91 -13.36 16.04
CA LYS A 77 12.29 -14.71 16.05
C LYS A 77 10.78 -14.68 16.30
N MET A 78 10.14 -13.59 15.90
CA MET A 78 8.74 -13.33 16.12
C MET A 78 7.96 -13.46 14.81
N GLU A 79 6.90 -14.26 14.83
CA GLU A 79 5.95 -14.39 13.74
C GLU A 79 5.00 -13.20 13.70
N LEU A 80 4.70 -12.69 12.50
CA LEU A 80 3.70 -11.66 12.29
C LEU A 80 2.44 -12.29 11.72
N VAL A 81 1.34 -12.22 12.46
CA VAL A 81 0.03 -12.73 12.06
C VAL A 81 -0.91 -11.57 11.78
N LEU A 82 -1.55 -11.62 10.62
CA LEU A 82 -2.49 -10.61 10.13
C LEU A 82 -3.67 -11.34 9.48
N SER A 83 -4.89 -10.88 9.76
CA SER A 83 -6.07 -11.35 9.03
C SER A 83 -6.24 -10.59 7.71
N ASP A 84 -6.93 -11.20 6.74
CA ASP A 84 -7.28 -10.52 5.48
C ASP A 84 -8.14 -9.27 5.71
N HIS A 85 -8.87 -9.19 6.83
CA HIS A 85 -9.61 -8.00 7.22
C HIS A 85 -8.68 -6.79 7.41
N VAL A 86 -7.54 -6.98 8.08
CA VAL A 86 -6.55 -5.92 8.31
C VAL A 86 -5.93 -5.47 6.99
N ILE A 87 -5.60 -6.41 6.11
CA ILE A 87 -5.04 -6.11 4.78
C ILE A 87 -6.02 -5.24 3.98
N ARG A 88 -7.31 -5.62 3.95
CA ARG A 88 -8.35 -4.85 3.26
C ARG A 88 -8.57 -3.48 3.89
N GLY A 89 -8.58 -3.38 5.22
CA GLY A 89 -8.70 -2.10 5.93
C GLY A 89 -7.57 -1.13 5.57
N ILE A 90 -6.32 -1.62 5.59
CA ILE A 90 -5.15 -0.82 5.16
C ILE A 90 -5.29 -0.40 3.69
N ALA A 91 -5.70 -1.31 2.80
CA ALA A 91 -5.87 -1.01 1.39
C ALA A 91 -6.94 0.07 1.13
N SER A 92 -8.04 0.05 1.87
CA SER A 92 -9.09 1.08 1.80
C SER A 92 -8.55 2.46 2.18
N LEU A 93 -7.90 2.56 3.34
CA LEU A 93 -7.26 3.80 3.80
C LEU A 93 -6.22 4.33 2.80
N CYS A 94 -5.53 3.42 2.11
CA CYS A 94 -4.56 3.79 1.09
C CYS A 94 -5.19 4.37 -0.18
N THR A 95 -6.41 3.93 -0.52
CA THR A 95 -7.12 4.29 -1.75
C THR A 95 -7.88 5.63 -1.61
N GLU A 96 -8.28 6.00 -0.39
CA GLU A 96 -8.96 7.27 -0.09
C GLU A 96 -8.05 8.50 -0.22
N ALA A 97 -6.74 8.35 -0.02
CA ALA A 97 -5.80 9.44 -0.26
C ALA A 97 -5.37 9.46 -1.73
N GLU A 98 -5.54 10.61 -2.38
CA GLU A 98 -5.18 10.88 -3.79
C GLU A 98 -3.67 10.73 -4.12
N THR A 99 -2.85 10.16 -3.23
CA THR A 99 -1.40 9.99 -3.38
C THR A 99 -0.97 8.59 -3.86
N GLY A 100 -1.93 7.70 -4.14
CA GLY A 100 -1.68 6.37 -4.69
C GLY A 100 -0.80 5.48 -3.79
N ALA A 101 0.06 4.64 -4.38
CA ALA A 101 0.93 3.71 -3.63
C ALA A 101 2.04 4.38 -2.79
N ARG A 102 2.13 5.72 -2.75
CA ARG A 102 2.96 6.39 -1.74
C ARG A 102 2.29 6.41 -0.36
N ASN A 103 0.96 6.42 -0.33
CA ASN A 103 0.20 6.45 0.92
C ASN A 103 0.48 5.21 1.78
N ILE A 104 0.59 4.03 1.16
CA ILE A 104 0.94 2.80 1.89
C ILE A 104 2.30 2.90 2.57
N ASP A 105 3.32 3.43 1.89
CA ASP A 105 4.64 3.59 2.51
C ASP A 105 4.59 4.60 3.66
N GLN A 106 3.80 5.66 3.52
CA GLN A 106 3.59 6.62 4.58
C GLN A 106 2.88 5.97 5.79
N LEU A 107 1.76 5.29 5.58
CA LEU A 107 1.00 4.61 6.63
C LEU A 107 1.86 3.53 7.32
N MET A 108 2.60 2.73 6.55
CA MET A 108 3.50 1.71 7.09
C MET A 108 4.61 2.34 7.94
N ASN A 109 5.29 3.37 7.45
CA ASN A 109 6.44 3.96 8.13
C ASN A 109 6.09 4.93 9.25
N GLN A 110 4.93 5.61 9.18
CA GLN A 110 4.53 6.64 10.14
C GLN A 110 3.55 6.13 11.19
N ALA A 111 2.72 5.12 10.88
CA ALA A 111 1.73 4.59 11.82
C ALA A 111 2.09 3.19 12.32
N LEU A 112 2.27 2.23 11.40
CA LEU A 112 2.37 0.82 11.79
C LEU A 112 3.73 0.45 12.40
N LEU A 113 4.82 0.72 11.67
CA LEU A 113 6.18 0.34 12.10
C LEU A 113 6.61 0.99 13.42
N PRO A 114 6.38 2.30 13.67
CA PRO A 114 6.77 2.91 14.92
C PRO A 114 6.04 2.28 16.12
N ARG A 115 4.73 2.01 15.98
CA ARG A 115 3.92 1.37 17.02
C ARG A 115 4.39 -0.05 17.32
N ILE A 116 4.63 -0.86 16.29
CA ILE A 116 5.19 -2.21 16.45
C ILE A 116 6.54 -2.14 17.17
N SER A 117 7.41 -1.23 16.75
CA SER A 117 8.76 -1.09 17.31
C SER A 117 8.70 -0.71 18.79
N GLN A 118 7.86 0.26 19.15
CA GLN A 118 7.65 0.66 20.53
C GLN A 118 7.14 -0.51 21.39
N LYS A 119 6.15 -1.25 20.90
CA LYS A 119 5.57 -2.39 21.62
C LYS A 119 6.57 -3.52 21.83
N ILE A 120 7.38 -3.84 20.82
CA ILE A 120 8.46 -4.83 20.95
C ILE A 120 9.49 -4.37 21.99
N LEU A 121 9.90 -3.10 21.97
CA LEU A 121 10.86 -2.57 22.95
C LEU A 121 10.33 -2.63 24.38
N THR A 122 9.03 -2.39 24.60
CA THR A 122 8.39 -2.57 25.91
C THR A 122 8.48 -4.02 26.38
N GLN A 123 8.15 -4.98 25.51
CA GLN A 123 8.26 -6.41 25.84
C GLN A 123 9.71 -6.83 26.13
N MET A 124 10.69 -6.28 25.40
CA MET A 124 12.11 -6.52 25.68
C MET A 124 12.54 -6.03 27.05
N ALA A 125 11.97 -4.91 27.55
CA ALA A 125 12.26 -4.40 28.87
C ALA A 125 11.66 -5.28 29.98
N GLU A 126 10.55 -5.95 29.70
CA GLU A 126 9.85 -6.88 30.61
C GLU A 126 10.46 -8.31 30.61
N GLY A 127 11.31 -8.61 29.63
CA GLY A 127 12.26 -9.72 29.65
C GLY A 127 12.04 -10.77 28.57
N VAL A 128 10.86 -11.40 28.52
CA VAL A 128 10.59 -12.47 27.55
C VAL A 128 9.98 -11.89 26.29
N LEU A 129 10.68 -12.05 25.16
CA LEU A 129 10.15 -11.69 23.86
C LEU A 129 9.11 -12.74 23.42
N PRO A 130 7.85 -12.33 23.18
CA PRO A 130 6.81 -13.23 22.68
C PRO A 130 7.14 -13.75 21.28
N LYS A 131 6.68 -14.97 20.97
CA LYS A 131 6.95 -15.64 19.70
C LYS A 131 6.08 -15.14 18.55
N GLN A 132 4.95 -14.51 18.86
CA GLN A 132 3.98 -14.09 17.86
C GLN A 132 3.44 -12.69 18.17
N LEU A 133 3.27 -11.90 17.12
CA LEU A 133 2.59 -10.61 17.10
C LEU A 133 1.40 -10.71 16.16
N VAL A 134 0.20 -10.61 16.73
CA VAL A 134 -1.06 -10.49 15.98
C VAL A 134 -1.38 -9.01 15.83
N VAL A 135 -1.56 -8.58 14.59
CA VAL A 135 -1.99 -7.20 14.28
C VAL A 135 -3.44 -7.23 13.83
N GLY A 136 -4.28 -6.46 14.50
CA GLY A 136 -5.70 -6.28 14.21
C GLY A 136 -6.03 -4.83 13.83
N ILE A 137 -7.31 -4.61 13.50
CA ILE A 137 -7.92 -3.28 13.37
C ILE A 137 -9.23 -3.33 14.16
N ASP A 138 -9.45 -2.33 15.02
CA ASP A 138 -10.70 -2.19 15.79
C ASP A 138 -11.83 -1.53 14.95
N PRO A 139 -13.07 -1.46 15.47
CA PRO A 139 -14.18 -0.82 14.77
C PRO A 139 -13.99 0.67 14.47
N GLU A 140 -13.07 1.34 15.17
CA GLU A 140 -12.75 2.76 14.99
C GLU A 140 -11.64 2.97 13.93
N GLY A 141 -11.06 1.88 13.41
CA GLY A 141 -10.02 1.90 12.39
C GLY A 141 -8.61 2.00 12.94
N TYR A 142 -8.40 1.87 14.25
CA TYR A 142 -7.07 1.89 14.85
C TYR A 142 -6.43 0.50 14.88
N PHE A 143 -5.11 0.46 14.68
CA PHE A 143 -4.34 -0.77 14.79
C PHE A 143 -4.27 -1.27 16.23
N THR A 144 -4.64 -2.53 16.41
CA THR A 144 -4.46 -3.29 17.65
C THR A 144 -3.29 -4.26 17.53
N PHE A 145 -2.65 -4.54 18.67
CA PHE A 145 -1.45 -5.39 18.74
C PHE A 145 -1.57 -6.33 19.92
N GLU A 146 -1.56 -7.63 19.64
CA GLU A 146 -1.61 -8.68 20.64
C GLU A 146 -0.38 -9.56 20.51
N PHE A 147 0.25 -9.84 21.65
CA PHE A 147 1.40 -10.72 21.72
C PHE A 147 0.97 -12.07 22.28
N SER A 148 1.48 -13.15 21.68
CA SER A 148 1.22 -14.50 22.17
C SER A 148 2.50 -15.34 22.11
N ASP A 149 2.57 -16.36 22.97
CA ASP A 149 3.66 -17.34 22.98
C ASP A 149 3.43 -18.51 22.01
N GLY A 150 2.36 -18.44 21.21
CA GLY A 150 1.99 -19.48 20.27
C GLY A 150 1.22 -20.63 20.92
N GLU A 151 -0.03 -20.37 21.31
CA GLU A 151 -1.09 -21.37 21.19
C GLU A 151 -2.14 -20.80 20.23
N ALA A 152 -2.19 -21.35 19.02
CA ALA A 152 -3.18 -20.97 18.04
C ALA A 152 -4.57 -21.38 18.54
N THR A 153 -5.36 -20.43 19.04
CA THR A 153 -6.81 -20.58 19.06
C THR A 153 -7.32 -20.41 17.64
N ALA A 154 -7.35 -21.53 16.91
CA ALA A 154 -8.22 -21.69 15.77
C ALA A 154 -9.66 -21.79 16.29
N ALA A 155 -10.46 -20.75 16.04
CA ALA A 155 -11.92 -20.82 16.07
C ALA A 155 -12.48 -19.84 15.03
#